data_AF-A0A7S1NT44-F1
#
_entry.id   AF-A0A7S1NT44-F1
#
_cell.length_a   1.000
_cell.length_b   1.000
_cell.length_c   1.000
_cell.angle_alpha   90.00
_cell.angle_beta   90.00
_cell.angle_gamma   90.00
#
_symmetry.space_group_name_H-M   'P 1'
#
loop_
_entity.id
_entity.type
_entity.pdbx_description
1 polymer ?
#
loop_
_entity_poly.entity_id
_entity_poly.type
_entity_poly.pdbx_seq_one_letter_code
_entity_poly.pdbx_strand_id
1 'polypeptide(L)'
;LGVNVWSPTLNVNRDPRWGRNQESPGEDPYLLAQYAQRFVQGLQEGEDPRYVKVIATCKHFVAYSVEDTPPNRNQFDAQVTVQDLMDTYLPAFHACLAQGKAKAAMCSYNRVNGVPMCANGALQNGLLRQQWGWDGAIVSDCGAIEQLMTTQRYAKSRVEAAALGLRGGTDLSCGLGDSAEKGRTWYGAELESAVAQGVQGLVEGDVDTAIRRQYQGLFQLGWFDPVQDQFYTGIPPTAVDSTAHQALALEAAQKSLVLLKNDRATLPFAPGQRMAVLGPNAEAQLTLLGGYHGLRCPNTGNVNGPRWDCIVSPLDALRHSNPQGNVTHVPGVSPAD
;
A
#
# COMPACT_ATOMS: atom_id res chain seq x y z
N LEU A 1 -3.33 15.30 8.76
CA LEU A 1 -2.71 14.15 8.06
C LEU A 1 -3.08 12.88 8.82
N GLY A 2 -3.41 11.79 8.14
CA GLY A 2 -3.59 10.49 8.82
C GLY A 2 -2.25 9.93 9.30
N VAL A 3 -2.26 9.06 10.32
CA VAL A 3 -1.05 8.47 10.95
C VAL A 3 -1.00 6.94 10.87
N ASN A 4 -1.90 6.36 10.07
CA ASN A 4 -1.85 4.96 9.65
C ASN A 4 -1.84 4.94 8.11
N VAL A 5 -0.78 4.38 7.54
CA VAL A 5 -0.58 4.32 6.08
C VAL A 5 -0.63 2.88 5.59
N TRP A 6 -1.39 2.67 4.52
CA TRP A 6 -1.53 1.36 3.88
C TRP A 6 -0.38 1.08 2.92
N SER A 7 0.80 0.89 3.50
CA SER A 7 2.08 0.70 2.81
C SER A 7 3.06 -0.04 3.75
N PRO A 8 3.98 -0.88 3.23
CA PRO A 8 4.26 -1.16 1.82
C PRO A 8 3.37 -2.25 1.18
N THR A 9 3.26 -2.22 -0.15
CA THR A 9 2.79 -3.36 -0.96
C THR A 9 3.94 -4.36 -1.13
N LEU A 10 3.71 -5.61 -0.74
CA LEU A 10 4.72 -6.68 -0.62
C LEU A 10 4.35 -7.94 -1.40
N ASN A 11 3.38 -7.84 -2.31
CA ASN A 11 3.03 -8.94 -3.19
C ASN A 11 4.13 -9.12 -4.23
N VAL A 12 4.56 -10.37 -4.44
CA VAL A 12 5.57 -10.71 -5.45
C VAL A 12 5.01 -10.44 -6.86
N ASN A 13 5.76 -9.72 -7.69
CA ASN A 13 5.43 -9.46 -9.10
C ASN A 13 5.61 -10.70 -9.96
N ARG A 14 4.80 -11.74 -9.72
CA ARG A 14 4.92 -13.04 -10.40
C ARG A 14 4.35 -13.02 -11.82
N ASP A 15 3.35 -12.18 -12.06
CA ASP A 15 2.70 -12.04 -13.35
C ASP A 15 2.90 -10.61 -13.87
N PRO A 16 3.65 -10.40 -14.97
CA PRO A 16 3.91 -9.06 -15.51
C PRO A 16 2.64 -8.33 -15.96
N ARG A 17 1.51 -9.03 -16.11
CA ARG A 17 0.21 -8.47 -16.47
C ARG A 17 -0.55 -7.87 -15.28
N TRP A 18 -0.09 -8.12 -14.05
CA TRP A 18 -0.74 -7.59 -12.86
C TRP A 18 -0.69 -6.06 -12.84
N GLY A 19 -1.86 -5.40 -12.85
CA GLY A 19 -1.97 -3.94 -12.95
C GLY A 19 -1.36 -3.14 -11.78
N ARG A 20 -0.93 -3.82 -10.71
CA ARG A 20 -0.32 -3.21 -9.53
C ARG A 20 1.16 -3.60 -9.34
N ASN A 21 1.80 -4.19 -10.36
CA ASN A 21 3.23 -4.50 -10.34
C ASN A 21 4.10 -3.27 -9.97
N GLN A 22 3.68 -2.07 -10.36
CA GLN A 22 4.38 -0.82 -10.03
C GLN A 22 4.41 -0.47 -8.52
N GLU A 23 3.58 -1.10 -7.69
CA GLU A 23 3.50 -0.82 -6.25
C GLU A 23 4.49 -1.64 -5.41
N SER A 24 5.04 -2.72 -5.97
CA SER A 24 5.92 -3.67 -5.29
C SER A 24 7.35 -3.57 -5.85
N PRO A 25 8.38 -3.78 -5.03
CA PRO A 25 9.77 -3.59 -5.45
C PRO A 25 10.32 -4.71 -6.36
N GLY A 26 9.50 -5.70 -6.77
CA GLY A 26 9.91 -6.68 -7.78
C GLY A 26 9.31 -8.09 -7.63
N GLU A 27 9.99 -9.05 -8.23
CA GLU A 27 9.58 -10.46 -8.31
C GLU A 27 10.36 -11.41 -7.39
N ASP A 28 11.38 -10.90 -6.68
CA ASP A 28 12.27 -11.71 -5.85
C ASP A 28 11.88 -11.65 -4.35
N PRO A 29 11.52 -12.79 -3.72
CA PRO A 29 11.10 -12.82 -2.32
C PRO A 29 12.14 -12.27 -1.34
N TYR A 30 13.43 -12.46 -1.61
CA TYR A 30 14.52 -11.98 -0.75
C TYR A 30 14.64 -10.45 -0.81
N LEU A 31 14.68 -9.87 -2.00
CA LEU A 31 14.70 -8.43 -2.21
C LEU A 31 13.47 -7.77 -1.58
N LEU A 32 12.28 -8.36 -1.76
CA LEU A 32 11.07 -7.87 -1.13
C LEU A 32 11.17 -7.87 0.40
N ALA A 33 11.73 -8.92 1.01
CA ALA A 33 11.93 -8.99 2.45
C ALA A 33 12.88 -7.89 2.96
N GLN A 34 14.00 -7.67 2.28
CA GLN A 34 14.95 -6.62 2.63
C GLN A 34 14.33 -5.23 2.51
N TYR A 35 13.57 -4.99 1.43
CA TYR A 35 12.81 -3.75 1.25
C TYR A 35 11.77 -3.55 2.34
N ALA A 36 10.96 -4.58 2.63
CA ALA A 36 9.87 -4.53 3.60
C ALA A 36 10.36 -4.11 4.98
N GLN A 37 11.44 -4.73 5.47
CA GLN A 37 11.99 -4.42 6.77
C GLN A 37 12.42 -2.94 6.86
N ARG A 38 13.17 -2.45 5.86
CA ARG A 38 13.68 -1.07 5.86
C ARG A 38 12.56 -0.04 5.68
N PHE A 39 11.58 -0.34 4.84
CA PHE A 39 10.45 0.55 4.61
C PHE A 39 9.62 0.74 5.89
N VAL A 40 9.32 -0.36 6.60
CA VAL A 40 8.60 -0.30 7.88
C VAL A 40 9.40 0.47 8.92
N GLN A 41 10.70 0.18 9.07
CA GLN A 41 11.55 0.91 10.03
C GLN A 41 11.53 2.41 9.74
N GLY A 42 11.69 2.83 8.47
CA GLY A 42 11.65 4.25 8.10
C GLY A 42 10.32 4.95 8.35
N LEU A 43 9.19 4.22 8.32
CA LEU A 43 7.87 4.78 8.65
C LEU A 43 7.63 4.88 10.15
N GLN A 44 7.98 3.83 10.89
CA GLN A 44 7.55 3.67 12.29
C GLN A 44 8.55 4.22 13.28
N GLU A 45 9.85 4.19 12.97
CA GLU A 45 10.91 4.70 13.83
C GLU A 45 11.11 6.20 13.59
N GLY A 46 11.57 6.91 14.60
CA GLY A 46 11.84 8.32 14.50
C GLY A 46 12.61 8.86 15.70
N GLU A 47 12.69 10.19 15.78
CA GLU A 47 13.54 10.88 16.77
C GLU A 47 13.09 10.62 18.21
N ASP A 48 11.79 10.52 18.46
CA ASP A 48 11.25 10.17 19.77
C ASP A 48 10.90 8.68 19.81
N PRO A 49 11.71 7.83 20.47
CA PRO A 49 11.50 6.39 20.51
C PRO A 49 10.36 5.97 21.44
N ARG A 50 9.75 6.90 22.20
CA ARG A 50 8.57 6.61 23.03
C ARG A 50 7.35 6.30 22.17
N TYR A 51 7.31 6.84 20.95
CA TYR A 51 6.18 6.76 20.05
C TYR A 51 6.53 6.07 18.74
N VAL A 52 5.58 5.30 18.22
CA VAL A 52 5.54 4.98 16.78
C VAL A 52 5.30 6.28 16.04
N LYS A 53 6.11 6.57 15.02
CA LYS A 53 6.00 7.79 14.21
C LYS A 53 4.78 7.76 13.30
N VAL A 54 4.62 6.70 12.52
CA VAL A 54 3.47 6.40 11.67
C VAL A 54 3.24 4.89 11.71
N ILE A 55 1.99 4.42 11.75
CA ILE A 55 1.67 2.99 11.63
C ILE A 55 1.86 2.54 10.17
N ALA A 56 2.77 1.60 9.95
CA ALA A 56 2.91 0.90 8.67
C ALA A 56 1.92 -0.28 8.61
N THR A 57 1.30 -0.49 7.45
CA THR A 57 0.36 -1.59 7.20
C THR A 57 0.83 -2.43 6.03
N CYS A 58 1.41 -3.59 6.32
CA CYS A 58 1.91 -4.52 5.30
C CYS A 58 0.74 -5.08 4.48
N LYS A 59 0.78 -4.95 3.15
CA LYS A 59 -0.31 -5.38 2.28
C LYS A 59 0.19 -6.06 1.01
N HIS A 60 -0.60 -6.86 0.30
CA HIS A 60 -1.92 -7.38 0.66
C HIS A 60 -1.73 -8.83 1.05
N PHE A 61 -1.98 -9.16 2.32
CA PHE A 61 -1.74 -10.48 2.88
C PHE A 61 -2.88 -11.43 2.47
N VAL A 62 -2.67 -12.44 1.64
CA VAL A 62 -1.43 -12.84 0.92
C VAL A 62 -1.79 -13.49 -0.42
N ALA A 63 -0.77 -13.70 -1.27
CA ALA A 63 -0.89 -14.33 -2.59
C ALA A 63 -1.87 -13.62 -3.54
N TYR A 64 -1.95 -12.30 -3.42
CA TYR A 64 -2.70 -11.42 -4.29
C TYR A 64 -1.82 -10.90 -5.44
N SER A 65 -2.18 -11.20 -6.69
CA SER A 65 -1.40 -10.78 -7.87
C SER A 65 -2.23 -10.70 -9.15
N VAL A 66 -3.54 -10.42 -9.05
CA VAL A 66 -4.45 -10.29 -10.20
C VAL A 66 -5.36 -9.09 -9.97
N GLU A 67 -5.64 -8.28 -11.00
CA GLU A 67 -6.61 -7.18 -10.94
C GLU A 67 -7.94 -7.55 -11.64
N ASP A 68 -8.02 -7.37 -12.96
CA ASP A 68 -9.31 -7.38 -13.68
C ASP A 68 -9.49 -8.56 -14.64
N THR A 69 -8.43 -9.35 -14.90
CA THR A 69 -8.53 -10.53 -15.77
C THR A 69 -9.32 -11.63 -15.08
N PRO A 70 -10.37 -12.22 -15.69
CA PRO A 70 -11.12 -13.31 -15.08
C PRO A 70 -10.23 -14.52 -14.71
N PRO A 71 -10.32 -15.07 -13.48
CA PRO A 71 -11.08 -14.52 -12.35
C PRO A 71 -10.43 -13.24 -11.79
N ASN A 72 -11.21 -12.16 -11.67
CA ASN A 72 -10.71 -10.88 -11.16
C ASN A 72 -10.31 -10.97 -9.68
N ARG A 73 -9.70 -9.91 -9.14
CA ARG A 73 -9.18 -9.82 -7.76
C ARG A 73 -10.14 -10.30 -6.68
N ASN A 74 -11.45 -10.08 -6.86
CA ASN A 74 -12.47 -10.39 -5.86
C ASN A 74 -12.99 -11.84 -5.97
N GLN A 75 -12.58 -12.58 -7.01
CA GLN A 75 -12.97 -13.97 -7.30
C GLN A 75 -11.78 -14.91 -7.40
N PHE A 76 -10.56 -14.37 -7.52
CA PHE A 76 -9.34 -15.13 -7.63
C PHE A 76 -9.14 -16.02 -6.41
N ASP A 77 -8.90 -17.30 -6.67
CA ASP A 77 -8.52 -18.28 -5.66
C ASP A 77 -7.11 -18.79 -5.95
N ALA A 78 -6.15 -18.26 -5.20
CA ALA A 78 -4.75 -18.61 -5.33
C ALA A 78 -4.55 -20.05 -4.85
N GLN A 79 -4.31 -20.95 -5.81
CA GLN A 79 -3.90 -22.33 -5.54
C GLN A 79 -2.40 -22.34 -5.29
N VAL A 80 -2.00 -22.36 -4.02
CA VAL A 80 -0.59 -22.28 -3.60
C VAL A 80 -0.25 -23.45 -2.69
N THR A 81 0.85 -24.12 -3.00
CA THR A 81 1.39 -25.14 -2.10
C THR A 81 1.91 -24.50 -0.82
N VAL A 82 2.03 -25.27 0.27
CA VAL A 82 2.67 -24.77 1.49
C VAL A 82 4.10 -24.33 1.20
N GLN A 83 4.81 -25.05 0.32
CA GLN A 83 6.15 -24.68 -0.10
C GLN A 83 6.18 -23.33 -0.81
N ASP A 84 5.35 -23.11 -1.84
CA ASP A 84 5.29 -21.81 -2.53
C ASP A 84 4.91 -20.67 -1.58
N LEU A 85 3.98 -20.94 -0.65
CA LEU A 85 3.57 -19.97 0.35
C LEU A 85 4.77 -19.54 1.22
N MET A 86 5.56 -20.50 1.70
CA MET A 86 6.72 -20.26 2.56
C MET A 86 7.92 -19.69 1.81
N ASP A 87 8.21 -20.18 0.60
CA ASP A 87 9.41 -19.82 -0.17
C ASP A 87 9.22 -18.51 -0.94
N THR A 88 7.98 -18.20 -1.37
CA THR A 88 7.72 -17.06 -2.27
C THR A 88 6.90 -15.96 -1.62
N TYR A 89 5.75 -16.29 -1.03
CA TYR A 89 4.75 -15.26 -0.68
C TYR A 89 4.90 -14.71 0.74
N LEU A 90 5.33 -15.53 1.70
CA LEU A 90 5.46 -15.15 3.10
C LEU A 90 6.78 -14.45 3.51
N PRO A 91 7.94 -14.62 2.83
CA PRO A 91 9.19 -14.03 3.30
C PRO A 91 9.11 -12.51 3.53
N ALA A 92 8.47 -11.80 2.60
CA ALA A 92 8.29 -10.35 2.69
C ALA A 92 7.37 -9.95 3.87
N PHE A 93 6.28 -10.68 4.09
CA PHE A 93 5.36 -10.40 5.21
C PHE A 93 5.97 -10.76 6.57
N HIS A 94 6.76 -11.84 6.65
CA HIS A 94 7.50 -12.18 7.85
C HIS A 94 8.53 -11.09 8.18
N ALA A 95 9.27 -10.61 7.18
CA ALA A 95 10.19 -9.48 7.35
C ALA A 95 9.47 -8.19 7.75
N CYS A 96 8.30 -7.91 7.18
CA CYS A 96 7.51 -6.71 7.49
C CYS A 96 6.94 -6.74 8.93
N LEU A 97 6.29 -7.85 9.31
CA LEU A 97 5.52 -7.96 10.54
C LEU A 97 6.38 -8.45 11.71
N ALA A 98 7.13 -9.54 11.53
CA ALA A 98 7.88 -10.16 12.62
C ALA A 98 9.24 -9.50 12.85
N GLN A 99 9.95 -9.07 11.81
CA GLN A 99 11.28 -8.45 11.92
C GLN A 99 11.21 -6.92 11.97
N GLY A 100 10.46 -6.31 11.05
CA GLY A 100 10.23 -4.86 10.97
C GLY A 100 9.23 -4.34 12.00
N LYS A 101 8.49 -5.23 12.68
CA LYS A 101 7.53 -4.90 13.74
C LYS A 101 6.44 -3.92 13.27
N ALA A 102 5.99 -4.02 12.02
CA ALA A 102 4.87 -3.23 11.52
C ALA A 102 3.65 -3.36 12.44
N LYS A 103 2.95 -2.27 12.71
CA LYS A 103 1.83 -2.23 13.66
C LYS A 103 0.50 -2.65 13.05
N ALA A 104 0.44 -2.80 11.72
CA ALA A 104 -0.75 -3.28 11.05
C ALA A 104 -0.44 -4.18 9.83
N ALA A 105 -1.44 -4.95 9.44
CA ALA A 105 -1.47 -5.72 8.19
C ALA A 105 -2.81 -5.51 7.49
N MET A 106 -2.84 -5.71 6.18
CA MET A 106 -4.08 -5.68 5.41
C MET A 106 -4.34 -7.06 4.78
N CYS A 107 -5.48 -7.67 5.08
CA CYS A 107 -5.90 -8.90 4.40
C CYS A 107 -6.39 -8.59 2.98
N SER A 108 -6.05 -9.43 2.02
CA SER A 108 -6.32 -9.22 0.59
C SER A 108 -7.72 -9.61 0.15
N TYR A 109 -8.09 -9.22 -1.07
CA TYR A 109 -9.35 -9.58 -1.72
C TYR A 109 -9.50 -11.08 -2.00
N ASN A 110 -8.44 -11.75 -2.44
CA ASN A 110 -8.49 -13.11 -2.98
C ASN A 110 -8.76 -14.18 -1.91
N ARG A 111 -8.97 -15.40 -2.39
CA ARG A 111 -8.87 -16.63 -1.59
C ARG A 111 -7.48 -17.23 -1.71
N VAL A 112 -7.12 -18.01 -0.71
CA VAL A 112 -5.96 -18.90 -0.73
C VAL A 112 -6.47 -20.30 -0.43
N ASN A 113 -6.31 -21.21 -1.40
CA ASN A 113 -6.78 -22.60 -1.32
C ASN A 113 -8.24 -22.71 -0.84
N GLY A 114 -9.13 -21.89 -1.42
CA GLY A 114 -10.57 -21.90 -1.16
C GLY A 114 -11.04 -21.02 -0.01
N VAL A 115 -10.14 -20.47 0.82
CA VAL A 115 -10.50 -19.65 1.99
C VAL A 115 -10.23 -18.17 1.74
N PRO A 116 -11.23 -17.27 1.86
CA PRO A 116 -11.05 -15.83 1.68
C PRO A 116 -10.03 -15.26 2.67
N MET A 117 -9.09 -14.44 2.20
CA MET A 117 -7.99 -14.00 3.07
C MET A 117 -8.45 -13.20 4.27
N CYS A 118 -9.49 -12.36 4.15
CA CYS A 118 -10.07 -11.65 5.29
C CYS A 118 -10.91 -12.50 6.26
N ALA A 119 -11.16 -13.78 5.94
CA ALA A 119 -11.77 -14.76 6.85
C ALA A 119 -10.83 -15.93 7.19
N ASN A 120 -9.56 -15.87 6.77
CA ASN A 120 -8.61 -16.97 6.88
C ASN A 120 -7.92 -17.01 8.26
N GLY A 121 -8.61 -17.57 9.26
CA GLY A 121 -8.10 -17.69 10.62
C GLY A 121 -6.81 -18.51 10.76
N ALA A 122 -6.56 -19.47 9.86
CA ALA A 122 -5.32 -20.25 9.88
C ALA A 122 -4.10 -19.39 9.56
N LEU A 123 -4.19 -18.51 8.56
CA LEU A 123 -3.09 -17.62 8.19
C LEU A 123 -3.04 -16.36 9.07
N GLN A 124 -4.18 -15.75 9.40
CA GLN A 124 -4.15 -14.54 10.22
C GLN A 124 -3.88 -14.85 11.70
N ASN A 125 -4.72 -15.66 12.35
CA ASN A 125 -4.55 -15.95 13.78
C ASN A 125 -3.48 -17.02 14.01
N GLY A 126 -3.49 -18.10 13.23
CA GLY A 126 -2.53 -19.19 13.37
C GLY A 126 -1.11 -18.78 13.00
N LEU A 127 -0.89 -18.25 11.79
CA LEU A 127 0.46 -17.89 11.34
C LEU A 127 0.91 -16.54 11.91
N LEU A 128 0.22 -15.43 11.62
CA LEU A 128 0.71 -14.11 12.05
C LEU A 128 0.77 -13.99 13.57
N ARG A 129 -0.31 -14.32 14.27
CA ARG A 129 -0.39 -14.09 15.73
C ARG A 129 0.30 -15.18 16.54
N GLN A 130 -0.03 -16.45 16.31
CA GLN A 130 0.48 -17.54 17.15
C GLN A 130 1.90 -17.96 16.78
N GLN A 131 2.20 -18.19 15.50
CA GLN A 131 3.52 -18.67 15.09
C GLN A 131 4.56 -17.56 15.03
N TRP A 132 4.22 -16.38 14.49
CA TRP A 132 5.16 -15.25 14.40
C TRP A 132 5.15 -14.35 15.65
N GLY A 133 4.21 -14.55 16.57
CA GLY A 133 4.09 -13.74 17.78
C GLY A 133 3.74 -12.27 17.51
N TRP A 134 3.02 -11.98 16.41
CA TRP A 134 2.66 -10.62 16.03
C TRP A 134 1.30 -10.19 16.62
N ASP A 135 1.24 -8.98 17.18
CA ASP A 135 0.12 -8.48 17.98
C ASP A 135 -0.59 -7.26 17.38
N GLY A 136 -0.19 -6.81 16.18
CA GLY A 136 -0.78 -5.65 15.52
C GLY A 136 -2.22 -5.84 15.03
N ALA A 137 -2.79 -4.77 14.47
CA ALA A 137 -4.16 -4.75 13.97
C ALA A 137 -4.25 -5.20 12.51
N ILE A 138 -5.27 -5.97 12.15
CA ILE A 138 -5.54 -6.35 10.76
C ILE A 138 -6.73 -5.56 10.24
N VAL A 139 -6.54 -4.85 9.13
CA VAL A 139 -7.62 -4.17 8.39
C VAL A 139 -7.96 -4.95 7.12
N SER A 140 -9.23 -4.95 6.72
CA SER A 140 -9.61 -5.48 5.41
C SER A 140 -9.13 -4.56 4.28
N ASP A 141 -8.82 -5.14 3.12
CA ASP A 141 -8.89 -4.35 1.90
C ASP A 141 -10.33 -3.86 1.68
N CYS A 142 -10.48 -2.81 0.89
CA CYS A 142 -11.71 -2.01 0.86
C CYS A 142 -12.88 -2.74 0.19
N GLY A 143 -13.87 -3.12 1.01
CA GLY A 143 -15.00 -3.94 0.61
C GLY A 143 -14.78 -5.44 0.72
N ALA A 144 -13.59 -5.92 1.12
CA ALA A 144 -13.26 -7.35 1.14
C ALA A 144 -14.16 -8.18 2.07
N ILE A 145 -14.64 -7.60 3.18
CA ILE A 145 -15.62 -8.28 4.05
C ILE A 145 -16.98 -8.41 3.36
N GLU A 146 -17.47 -7.37 2.69
CA GLU A 146 -18.74 -7.43 1.96
C GLU A 146 -18.68 -8.47 0.83
N GLN A 147 -17.53 -8.53 0.15
CA GLN A 147 -17.26 -9.48 -0.92
C GLN A 147 -17.35 -10.94 -0.50
N LEU A 148 -17.15 -11.26 0.79
CA LEU A 148 -17.37 -12.61 1.31
C LEU A 148 -18.77 -13.12 0.97
N MET A 149 -19.78 -12.24 0.99
CA MET A 149 -21.15 -12.60 0.65
C MET A 149 -21.51 -12.27 -0.81
N THR A 150 -21.00 -11.15 -1.35
CA THR A 150 -21.41 -10.69 -2.69
C THR A 150 -20.67 -11.43 -3.81
N THR A 151 -19.38 -11.18 -4.02
CA THR A 151 -18.66 -11.78 -5.16
C THR A 151 -18.19 -13.19 -4.89
N GLN A 152 -17.83 -13.50 -3.64
CA GLN A 152 -17.23 -14.77 -3.29
C GLN A 152 -18.26 -15.84 -2.95
N ARG A 153 -19.44 -15.47 -2.43
CA ARG A 153 -20.48 -16.42 -1.97
C ARG A 153 -19.95 -17.39 -0.88
N TYR A 154 -19.00 -16.94 -0.07
CA TYR A 154 -18.47 -17.66 1.08
C TYR A 154 -19.37 -17.52 2.32
N ALA A 155 -19.95 -16.33 2.51
CA ALA A 155 -20.95 -16.05 3.54
C ALA A 155 -22.36 -15.98 2.93
N LYS A 156 -23.38 -16.37 3.70
CA LYS A 156 -24.78 -16.39 3.28
C LYS A 156 -25.50 -15.06 3.57
N SER A 157 -24.95 -14.22 4.43
CA SER A 157 -25.54 -12.92 4.81
C SER A 157 -24.47 -11.89 5.20
N ARG A 158 -24.88 -10.62 5.39
CA ARG A 158 -23.99 -9.55 5.89
C ARG A 158 -23.53 -9.82 7.32
N VAL A 159 -24.45 -10.25 8.19
CA VAL A 159 -24.17 -10.72 9.57
C VAL A 159 -23.10 -11.81 9.56
N GLU A 160 -23.26 -12.84 8.73
CA GLU A 160 -22.29 -13.95 8.67
C GLU A 160 -20.94 -13.50 8.10
N ALA A 161 -20.93 -12.62 7.09
CA ALA A 161 -19.70 -12.05 6.56
C ALA A 161 -18.93 -11.26 7.62
N ALA A 162 -19.62 -10.43 8.41
CA ALA A 162 -19.01 -9.67 9.49
C ALA A 162 -18.41 -10.59 10.56
N ALA A 163 -19.18 -11.60 11.00
CA ALA A 163 -18.73 -12.59 11.96
C ALA A 163 -17.51 -13.39 11.47
N LEU A 164 -17.54 -13.88 10.22
CA LEU A 164 -16.43 -14.62 9.62
C LEU A 164 -15.16 -13.77 9.50
N GLY A 165 -15.31 -12.48 9.16
CA GLY A 165 -14.18 -11.55 9.11
C GLY A 165 -13.48 -11.41 10.45
N LEU A 166 -14.26 -11.12 11.51
CA LEU A 166 -13.72 -10.93 12.86
C LEU A 166 -13.14 -12.22 13.43
N ARG A 167 -13.85 -13.34 13.30
CA ARG A 167 -13.34 -14.68 13.69
C ARG A 167 -12.10 -15.08 12.90
N GLY A 168 -12.02 -14.65 11.65
CA GLY A 168 -10.86 -14.81 10.77
C GLY A 168 -9.63 -14.03 11.23
N GLY A 169 -9.77 -13.06 12.14
CA GLY A 169 -8.67 -12.24 12.68
C GLY A 169 -8.64 -10.80 12.17
N THR A 170 -9.56 -10.42 11.28
CA THR A 170 -9.68 -9.08 10.73
C THR A 170 -10.34 -8.16 11.75
N ASP A 171 -9.56 -7.23 12.32
CA ASP A 171 -10.00 -6.36 13.41
C ASP A 171 -10.79 -5.13 12.91
N LEU A 172 -10.50 -4.64 11.69
CA LEU A 172 -11.17 -3.49 11.08
C LEU A 172 -11.65 -3.81 9.66
N SER A 173 -12.83 -3.28 9.30
CA SER A 173 -13.31 -3.30 7.92
C SER A 173 -13.03 -1.96 7.23
N CYS A 174 -12.27 -1.98 6.13
CA CYS A 174 -12.34 -0.86 5.18
C CYS A 174 -13.64 -1.00 4.39
N GLY A 175 -14.64 -0.18 4.72
CA GLY A 175 -15.91 -0.16 4.01
C GLY A 175 -15.85 0.70 2.74
N LEU A 176 -16.50 0.25 1.67
CA LEU A 176 -16.91 1.12 0.57
C LEU A 176 -18.24 1.73 1.00
N GLY A 177 -18.28 3.05 1.15
CA GLY A 177 -19.34 3.78 1.86
C GLY A 177 -20.76 3.26 1.67
N ASP A 178 -21.35 2.73 2.74
CA ASP A 178 -22.74 2.99 3.05
C ASP A 178 -22.74 4.17 4.03
N SER A 179 -23.46 5.22 3.65
CA SER A 179 -23.63 6.46 4.39
C SER A 179 -23.86 6.18 5.87
N ALA A 180 -23.06 6.84 6.71
CA ALA A 180 -23.22 6.90 8.15
C ALA A 180 -24.56 7.58 8.52
N GLU A 181 -25.68 6.90 8.31
CA GLU A 181 -26.87 7.21 9.09
C GLU A 181 -26.54 6.82 10.54
N LYS A 182 -26.29 7.84 11.36
CA LYS A 182 -26.07 7.74 12.82
C LYS A 182 -24.72 7.17 13.25
N GLY A 183 -23.65 7.40 12.47
CA GLY A 183 -22.29 7.01 12.89
C GLY A 183 -22.06 5.50 12.99
N ARG A 184 -22.97 4.68 12.43
CA ARG A 184 -22.83 3.22 12.35
C ARG A 184 -22.44 2.85 10.93
N THR A 185 -21.28 2.23 10.77
CA THR A 185 -20.96 1.49 9.55
C THR A 185 -21.80 0.22 9.51
N TRP A 186 -22.13 -0.30 8.33
CA TRP A 186 -22.83 -1.58 8.23
C TRP A 186 -22.08 -2.67 9.02
N TYR A 187 -20.75 -2.69 8.95
CA TYR A 187 -19.92 -3.66 9.65
C TYR A 187 -20.16 -3.66 11.16
N GLY A 188 -20.22 -2.48 11.79
CA GLY A 188 -20.50 -2.38 13.24
C GLY A 188 -21.89 -2.89 13.61
N ALA A 189 -22.92 -2.54 12.83
CA ALA A 189 -24.29 -3.00 13.06
C ALA A 189 -24.43 -4.53 12.86
N GLU A 190 -23.77 -5.08 11.85
CA GLU A 190 -23.77 -6.53 11.60
C GLU A 190 -22.99 -7.30 12.65
N LEU A 191 -21.91 -6.74 13.22
CA LEU A 191 -21.20 -7.34 14.36
C LEU A 191 -22.04 -7.36 15.63
N GLU A 192 -22.76 -6.28 15.94
CA GLU A 192 -23.71 -6.24 17.06
C GLU A 192 -24.76 -7.34 16.92
N SER A 193 -25.33 -7.48 15.71
CA SER A 193 -26.28 -8.53 15.36
C SER A 193 -25.66 -9.93 15.47
N ALA A 194 -24.43 -10.11 15.00
CA ALA A 194 -23.72 -11.39 15.06
C ALA A 194 -23.46 -11.84 16.50
N VAL A 195 -23.04 -10.93 17.38
CA VAL A 195 -22.84 -11.21 18.81
C VAL A 195 -24.18 -11.57 19.48
N ALA A 196 -25.24 -10.77 19.24
CA ALA A 196 -26.55 -11.02 19.83
C ALA A 196 -27.15 -12.38 19.42
N GLN A 197 -26.84 -12.85 18.20
CA GLN A 197 -27.32 -14.12 17.65
C GLN A 197 -26.34 -15.29 17.83
N GLY A 198 -25.13 -15.05 18.33
CA GLY A 198 -24.07 -16.07 18.43
C GLY A 198 -23.60 -16.61 17.07
N VAL A 199 -23.68 -15.81 16.00
CA VAL A 199 -23.29 -16.23 14.65
C VAL A 199 -21.80 -16.57 14.62
N GLN A 200 -21.45 -17.75 14.10
CA GLN A 200 -20.08 -18.29 14.11
C GLN A 200 -19.47 -18.42 15.53
N GLY A 201 -20.31 -18.48 16.57
CA GLY A 201 -19.88 -18.53 17.97
C GLY A 201 -19.25 -17.24 18.48
N LEU A 202 -19.52 -16.11 17.82
CA LEU A 202 -18.96 -14.81 18.18
C LEU A 202 -19.52 -14.33 19.53
N VAL A 203 -18.64 -13.78 20.36
CA VAL A 203 -18.99 -13.18 21.66
C VAL A 203 -18.46 -11.75 21.77
N GLU A 204 -18.97 -10.97 22.71
CA GLU A 204 -18.54 -9.57 22.94
C GLU A 204 -17.01 -9.46 23.14
N GLY A 205 -16.40 -10.43 23.83
CA GLY A 205 -14.95 -10.48 24.03
C GLY A 205 -14.11 -10.58 22.74
N ASP A 206 -14.68 -11.09 21.65
CA ASP A 206 -14.02 -11.10 20.34
C ASP A 206 -13.93 -9.67 19.77
N VAL A 207 -15.02 -8.88 19.91
CA VAL A 207 -15.08 -7.47 19.50
C VAL A 207 -14.12 -6.64 20.36
N ASP A 208 -14.12 -6.84 21.68
CA ASP A 208 -13.17 -6.17 22.58
C ASP A 208 -11.72 -6.41 22.17
N THR A 209 -11.41 -7.63 21.72
CA THR A 209 -10.05 -7.99 21.31
C THR A 209 -9.62 -7.21 20.08
N ALA A 210 -10.50 -7.06 19.09
CA ALA A 210 -10.24 -6.23 17.91
C ALA A 210 -10.05 -4.75 18.28
N ILE A 211 -10.92 -4.22 19.15
CA ILE A 211 -10.82 -2.84 19.65
C ILE A 211 -9.50 -2.62 20.39
N ARG A 212 -9.09 -3.54 21.28
CA ARG A 212 -7.81 -3.43 22.01
C ARG A 212 -6.62 -3.35 21.06
N ARG A 213 -6.57 -4.16 20.01
CA ARG A 213 -5.47 -4.13 19.01
C ARG A 213 -5.43 -2.82 18.24
N GLN A 214 -6.59 -2.30 17.83
CA GLN A 214 -6.67 -0.99 17.18
C GLN A 214 -6.17 0.13 18.10
N TYR A 215 -6.69 0.17 19.33
CA TYR A 215 -6.35 1.20 20.30
C TYR A 215 -4.91 1.09 20.79
N GLN A 216 -4.34 -0.12 20.87
CA GLN A 216 -2.92 -0.32 21.16
C GLN A 216 -2.05 0.45 20.17
N GLY A 217 -2.37 0.40 18.87
CA GLY A 217 -1.68 1.22 17.86
C GLY A 217 -1.83 2.73 18.10
N LEU A 218 -3.03 3.19 18.48
CA LEU A 218 -3.28 4.61 18.79
C LEU A 218 -2.53 5.08 20.05
N PHE A 219 -2.43 4.24 21.09
CA PHE A 219 -1.60 4.52 22.26
C PHE A 219 -0.12 4.55 21.91
N GLN A 220 0.35 3.64 21.06
CA GLN A 220 1.74 3.64 20.58
C GLN A 220 2.07 4.90 19.76
N LEU A 221 1.10 5.51 19.08
CA LEU A 221 1.25 6.79 18.39
C LEU A 221 1.26 8.00 19.35
N GLY A 222 0.88 7.82 20.62
CA GLY A 222 0.63 8.92 21.55
C GLY A 222 -0.64 9.71 21.22
N TRP A 223 -1.62 9.08 20.55
CA TRP A 223 -2.84 9.76 20.07
C TRP A 223 -3.70 10.37 21.19
N PHE A 224 -3.59 9.82 22.40
CA PHE A 224 -4.33 10.26 23.58
C PHE A 224 -3.48 11.09 24.55
N ASP A 225 -2.20 11.31 24.23
CA ASP A 225 -1.31 12.11 25.04
C ASP A 225 -1.57 13.61 24.80
N PRO A 226 -1.28 14.49 25.77
CA PRO A 226 -1.35 15.91 25.54
C PRO A 226 -0.45 16.32 24.36
N VAL A 227 -0.94 17.22 23.50
CA VAL A 227 -0.24 17.65 22.27
C VAL A 227 1.19 18.14 22.58
N GLN A 228 1.40 18.83 23.69
CA GLN A 228 2.73 19.30 24.09
C GLN A 228 3.74 18.18 24.43
N ASP A 229 3.25 16.99 24.77
CA ASP A 229 4.08 15.84 25.16
C ASP A 229 4.33 14.89 23.97
N GLN A 230 3.47 14.98 22.94
CA GLN A 230 3.55 14.20 21.72
C GLN A 230 4.43 14.91 20.66
N PHE A 231 5.68 14.48 20.56
CA PHE A 231 6.73 15.08 19.72
C PHE A 231 6.33 15.29 18.24
N TYR A 232 5.72 14.28 17.61
CA TYR A 232 5.39 14.29 16.18
C TYR A 232 4.22 15.22 15.82
N THR A 233 3.40 15.65 16.79
CA THR A 233 2.36 16.67 16.55
C THR A 233 2.96 18.06 16.29
N GLY A 234 4.21 18.29 16.74
CA GLY A 234 4.93 19.55 16.53
C GLY A 234 5.60 19.69 15.15
N ILE A 235 5.52 18.69 14.27
CA ILE A 235 6.11 18.77 12.93
C ILE A 235 5.42 19.90 12.12
N PRO A 236 6.16 20.94 11.70
CA PRO A 236 5.55 22.06 11.01
C PRO A 236 5.20 21.69 9.56
N PRO A 237 4.21 22.36 8.93
CA PRO A 237 3.90 22.17 7.52
C PRO A 237 5.10 22.39 6.59
N THR A 238 6.07 23.22 6.97
CA THR A 238 7.31 23.47 6.21
C THR A 238 8.24 22.26 6.13
N ALA A 239 8.03 21.22 6.95
CA ALA A 239 8.75 19.95 6.81
C ALA A 239 8.27 19.15 5.58
N VAL A 240 7.06 19.39 5.10
CA VAL A 240 6.53 18.74 3.89
C VAL A 240 7.23 19.33 2.67
N ASP A 241 7.72 18.44 1.79
CA ASP A 241 8.45 18.83 0.56
C ASP A 241 9.67 19.74 0.82
N SER A 242 10.35 19.56 1.96
CA SER A 242 11.60 20.27 2.27
C SER A 242 12.70 19.96 1.25
N THR A 243 13.70 20.85 1.13
CA THR A 243 14.88 20.64 0.27
C THR A 243 15.56 19.29 0.50
N ALA A 244 15.63 18.84 1.76
CA ALA A 244 16.20 17.54 2.10
C ALA A 244 15.35 16.37 1.55
N HIS A 245 14.03 16.46 1.63
CA HIS A 245 13.13 15.46 1.05
C HIS A 245 13.21 15.44 -0.49
N GLN A 246 13.29 16.62 -1.13
CA GLN A 246 13.46 16.73 -2.57
C GLN A 246 14.80 16.11 -3.03
N ALA A 247 15.89 16.35 -2.28
CA ALA A 247 17.19 15.75 -2.56
C ALA A 247 17.17 14.22 -2.43
N LEU A 248 16.54 13.69 -1.38
CA LEU A 248 16.39 12.24 -1.19
C LEU A 248 15.54 11.61 -2.31
N ALA A 249 14.45 12.28 -2.72
CA ALA A 249 13.62 11.81 -3.83
C ALA A 249 14.40 11.79 -5.16
N LEU A 250 15.24 12.80 -5.41
CA LEU A 250 16.11 12.84 -6.58
C LEU A 250 17.16 11.72 -6.54
N GLU A 251 17.81 11.50 -5.40
CA GLU A 251 18.78 10.41 -5.23
C GLU A 251 18.14 9.03 -5.47
N ALA A 252 16.95 8.80 -4.90
CA ALA A 252 16.20 7.57 -5.12
C ALA A 252 15.86 7.36 -6.60
N ALA A 253 15.38 8.40 -7.30
CA ALA A 253 15.08 8.35 -8.73
C ALA A 253 16.34 8.07 -9.57
N GLN A 254 17.49 8.69 -9.24
CA GLN A 254 18.75 8.45 -9.95
C GLN A 254 19.24 7.01 -9.77
N LYS A 255 19.06 6.43 -8.58
CA LYS A 255 19.44 5.04 -8.28
C LYS A 255 18.44 3.99 -8.78
N SER A 256 17.22 4.38 -9.15
CA SER A 256 16.18 3.46 -9.66
C SER A 256 16.21 3.27 -11.18
N LEU A 257 16.92 4.12 -11.93
CA LEU A 257 17.03 4.00 -13.38
C LEU A 257 17.98 2.85 -13.78
N VAL A 258 17.54 1.97 -14.67
CA VAL A 258 18.31 0.82 -15.14
C VAL A 258 18.75 1.03 -16.60
N LEU A 259 20.05 1.10 -16.84
CA LEU A 259 20.61 1.10 -18.20
C LEU A 259 20.60 -0.34 -18.77
N LEU A 260 19.57 -0.67 -19.54
CA LEU A 260 19.41 -2.02 -20.11
C LEU A 260 20.36 -2.30 -21.28
N LYS A 261 20.74 -1.28 -22.06
CA LYS A 261 21.56 -1.44 -23.27
C LYS A 261 22.35 -0.16 -23.57
N ASN A 262 23.63 -0.30 -23.94
CA ASN A 262 24.48 0.81 -24.37
C ASN A 262 25.35 0.41 -25.58
N ASP A 263 24.73 0.36 -26.76
CA ASP A 263 25.42 -0.01 -27.98
C ASP A 263 26.47 1.04 -28.37
N ARG A 264 27.64 0.55 -28.81
CA ARG A 264 28.75 1.38 -29.32
C ARG A 264 29.22 2.47 -28.35
N ALA A 265 29.01 2.28 -27.04
CA ALA A 265 29.29 3.27 -26.01
C ALA A 265 28.66 4.64 -26.34
N THR A 266 27.41 4.63 -26.82
CA THR A 266 26.68 5.85 -27.20
C THR A 266 26.42 6.77 -26.01
N LEU A 267 26.13 6.18 -24.84
CA LEU A 267 25.97 6.92 -23.59
C LEU A 267 27.29 6.93 -22.78
N PRO A 268 27.61 8.05 -22.10
CA PRO A 268 26.85 9.30 -22.01
C PRO A 268 26.99 10.20 -23.25
N PHE A 269 25.97 11.01 -23.53
CA PHE A 269 26.05 11.99 -24.62
C PHE A 269 27.04 13.12 -24.30
N ALA A 270 27.78 13.58 -25.31
CA ALA A 270 28.57 14.80 -25.20
C ALA A 270 27.65 16.04 -25.03
N PRO A 271 28.12 17.14 -24.42
CA PRO A 271 27.39 18.40 -24.40
C PRO A 271 27.21 19.01 -25.81
N GLY A 272 26.22 19.88 -25.98
CA GLY A 272 26.05 20.67 -27.20
C GLY A 272 25.42 19.93 -28.39
N GLN A 273 24.86 18.74 -28.15
CA GLN A 273 24.32 17.90 -29.22
C GLN A 273 23.02 18.45 -29.79
N ARG A 274 22.75 18.16 -31.05
CA ARG A 274 21.43 18.32 -31.65
C ARG A 274 20.63 17.05 -31.41
N MET A 275 19.57 17.14 -30.62
CA MET A 275 18.75 16.02 -30.17
C MET A 275 17.32 16.16 -30.68
N ALA A 276 16.79 15.06 -31.21
CA ALA A 276 15.36 14.91 -31.44
C ALA A 276 14.79 14.03 -30.31
N VAL A 277 13.86 14.56 -29.53
CA VAL A 277 13.16 13.84 -28.47
C VAL A 277 11.79 13.45 -29.01
N LEU A 278 11.51 12.16 -29.02
CA LEU A 278 10.29 11.60 -29.60
C LEU A 278 9.54 10.75 -28.56
N GLY A 279 8.24 10.60 -28.77
CA GLY A 279 7.40 9.64 -28.06
C GLY A 279 6.45 10.27 -27.05
N PRO A 280 5.36 9.55 -26.69
CA PRO A 280 4.24 10.09 -25.92
C PRO A 280 4.61 10.48 -24.48
N ASN A 281 5.72 9.97 -23.97
CA ASN A 281 6.19 10.22 -22.60
C ASN A 281 7.26 11.32 -22.50
N ALA A 282 7.65 11.94 -23.61
CA ALA A 282 8.70 12.98 -23.60
C ALA A 282 8.34 14.18 -22.71
N GLU A 283 7.06 14.58 -22.71
CA GLU A 283 6.51 15.66 -21.89
C GLU A 283 5.75 15.12 -20.66
N ALA A 284 5.93 13.85 -20.31
CA ALA A 284 5.17 13.24 -19.22
C ALA A 284 5.53 13.89 -17.87
N GLN A 285 4.49 14.31 -17.14
CA GLN A 285 4.57 14.80 -15.76
C GLN A 285 3.78 13.89 -14.84
N LEU A 286 2.48 13.76 -15.09
CA LEU A 286 1.59 12.90 -14.31
C LEU A 286 1.95 11.42 -14.42
N THR A 287 2.22 10.91 -15.62
CA THR A 287 2.54 9.49 -15.85
C THR A 287 3.77 9.03 -15.06
N LEU A 288 4.73 9.93 -14.80
CA LEU A 288 5.92 9.62 -14.00
C LEU A 288 5.61 9.30 -12.54
N LEU A 289 4.44 9.71 -12.04
CA LEU A 289 4.02 9.47 -10.66
C LEU A 289 3.35 8.10 -10.46
N GLY A 290 2.98 7.40 -11.53
CA GLY A 290 2.29 6.11 -11.45
C GLY A 290 0.91 6.22 -10.78
N GLY A 291 0.53 5.18 -10.02
CA GLY A 291 -0.67 5.19 -9.16
C GLY A 291 -0.39 5.68 -7.74
N TYR A 292 -1.45 5.84 -6.93
CA TYR A 292 -1.37 6.16 -5.49
C TYR A 292 -0.55 7.42 -5.11
N HIS A 293 -0.50 8.43 -6.00
CA HIS A 293 0.12 9.72 -5.68
C HIS A 293 -0.91 10.74 -5.15
N GLY A 294 -0.44 11.68 -4.34
CA GLY A 294 -1.20 12.87 -3.96
C GLY A 294 -1.06 14.00 -4.97
N LEU A 295 -1.62 15.17 -4.64
CA LEU A 295 -1.30 16.41 -5.32
C LEU A 295 0.13 16.83 -4.94
N ARG A 296 1.01 16.95 -5.94
CA ARG A 296 2.42 17.30 -5.70
C ARG A 296 2.68 18.79 -5.82
N CYS A 297 2.07 19.47 -6.80
CA CYS A 297 2.35 20.88 -7.05
C CYS A 297 1.53 21.79 -6.12
N PRO A 298 2.16 22.84 -5.53
CA PRO A 298 1.45 23.80 -4.69
C PRO A 298 0.31 24.48 -5.44
N ASN A 299 -0.83 24.64 -4.76
CA ASN A 299 -1.99 25.28 -5.37
C ASN A 299 -1.82 26.81 -5.33
N THR A 300 -1.27 27.40 -6.39
CA THR A 300 -1.04 28.86 -6.46
C THR A 300 -2.30 29.61 -6.89
N GLY A 301 -3.32 29.67 -6.03
CA GLY A 301 -4.44 30.64 -5.99
C GLY A 301 -5.36 30.89 -7.21
N ASN A 302 -4.91 30.63 -8.44
CA ASN A 302 -5.52 31.09 -9.70
C ASN A 302 -5.82 29.95 -10.68
N VAL A 303 -5.65 28.69 -10.28
CA VAL A 303 -5.94 27.54 -11.13
C VAL A 303 -6.85 26.58 -10.39
N ASN A 304 -8.04 26.32 -10.95
CA ASN A 304 -8.96 25.31 -10.45
C ASN A 304 -8.56 23.94 -11.02
N GLY A 305 -8.06 23.04 -10.16
CA GLY A 305 -7.80 21.64 -10.52
C GLY A 305 -6.39 21.14 -10.15
N PRO A 306 -6.14 19.83 -10.27
CA PRO A 306 -4.82 19.24 -10.04
C PRO A 306 -3.78 19.81 -11.01
N ARG A 307 -2.58 20.11 -10.49
CA ARG A 307 -1.44 20.68 -11.23
C ARG A 307 -0.26 19.72 -11.19
N TRP A 308 0.46 19.63 -12.30
CA TRP A 308 1.64 18.75 -12.47
C TRP A 308 2.85 19.49 -13.06
N ASP A 309 2.72 20.80 -13.27
CA ASP A 309 3.71 21.69 -13.90
C ASP A 309 5.02 21.84 -13.10
N CYS A 310 5.00 21.55 -11.81
CA CYS A 310 6.20 21.49 -10.97
C CYS A 310 7.04 20.21 -11.16
N ILE A 311 6.52 19.21 -11.89
CA ILE A 311 7.24 17.96 -12.17
C ILE A 311 8.06 18.17 -13.43
N VAL A 312 9.37 17.96 -13.31
CA VAL A 312 10.29 18.08 -14.44
C VAL A 312 10.06 16.91 -15.40
N SER A 313 9.60 17.20 -16.62
CA SER A 313 9.45 16.19 -17.68
C SER A 313 10.82 15.76 -18.25
N PRO A 314 10.93 14.59 -18.91
CA PRO A 314 12.15 14.20 -19.59
C PRO A 314 12.64 15.24 -20.62
N LEU A 315 11.71 15.85 -21.36
CA LEU A 315 12.03 16.90 -22.34
C LEU A 315 12.62 18.14 -21.67
N ASP A 316 12.02 18.60 -20.57
CA ASP A 316 12.52 19.77 -19.84
C ASP A 316 13.89 19.49 -19.21
N ALA A 317 14.08 18.29 -18.65
CA ALA A 317 15.38 17.85 -18.12
C ALA A 317 16.47 17.83 -19.21
N LEU A 318 16.16 17.35 -20.41
CA LEU A 318 17.09 17.33 -21.54
C LEU A 318 17.41 18.74 -22.06
N ARG A 319 16.42 19.63 -22.15
CA ARG A 319 16.64 21.04 -22.50
C ARG A 319 17.53 21.74 -21.48
N HIS A 320 17.29 21.51 -20.20
CA HIS A 320 18.09 22.10 -19.12
C HIS A 320 19.53 21.57 -19.09
N SER A 321 19.73 20.27 -19.33
CA SER A 321 21.04 19.62 -19.29
C SER A 321 21.88 19.79 -20.57
N ASN A 322 21.30 20.27 -21.67
CA ASN A 322 21.98 20.50 -22.96
C ASN A 322 21.92 21.98 -23.43
N PRO A 323 22.39 22.96 -22.63
CA PRO A 323 22.19 24.39 -22.88
C PRO A 323 22.94 24.93 -24.11
N GLN A 324 23.99 24.24 -24.57
CA GLN A 324 24.77 24.60 -25.76
C GLN A 324 24.28 23.89 -27.03
N GLY A 325 23.30 23.00 -26.90
CA GLY A 325 22.79 22.18 -27.99
C GLY A 325 21.45 22.69 -28.52
N ASN A 326 20.77 21.84 -29.27
CA ASN A 326 19.41 22.10 -29.74
C ASN A 326 18.55 20.85 -29.52
N VAL A 327 17.47 20.99 -28.76
CA VAL A 327 16.54 19.90 -28.43
C VAL A 327 15.21 20.19 -29.12
N THR A 328 14.90 19.41 -30.16
CA THR A 328 13.62 19.46 -30.88
C THR A 328 12.71 18.33 -30.40
N HIS A 329 11.43 18.62 -30.18
CA HIS A 329 10.45 17.63 -29.73
C HIS A 329 9.40 17.38 -30.82
N VAL A 330 9.06 16.12 -31.05
CA VAL A 330 7.90 15.71 -31.85
C VAL A 330 7.22 14.53 -31.12
N PRO A 331 5.94 14.62 -30.72
CA PRO A 331 5.30 13.58 -29.92
C PRO A 331 5.19 12.24 -30.66
N GLY A 332 4.98 12.29 -31.97
CA GLY A 332 4.85 11.11 -32.83
C GLY A 332 3.47 10.48 -32.72
N VAL A 333 3.18 9.82 -31.60
CA VAL A 333 1.92 9.11 -31.34
C VAL A 333 1.24 9.64 -30.07
N SER A 334 -0.09 9.48 -29.98
CA SER A 334 -0.83 9.73 -28.74
C SER A 334 -0.76 8.51 -27.81
N PRO A 335 -0.69 8.66 -26.48
CA PRO A 335 -0.85 7.54 -25.55
C PRO A 335 -2.22 6.82 -25.65
N ALA A 336 -3.19 7.43 -26.33
CA ALA A 336 -4.56 6.93 -26.49
C ALA A 336 -4.82 6.21 -27.83
N ASP A 337 -3.85 6.22 -28.74
CA ASP A 337 -3.90 5.50 -30.04
C ASP A 337 -3.25 4.12 -29.92
#